data_AF-A0A3D5QDL8-F1
#
_entry.id   AF-A0A3D5QDL8-F1
#
_cell.length_a   1.000
_cell.length_b   1.000
_cell.length_c   1.000
_cell.angle_alpha   90.00
_cell.angle_beta   90.00
_cell.angle_gamma   90.00
#
_symmetry.space_group_name_H-M   'P 1'
#
loop_
_entity.id
_entity.type
_entity.pdbx_description
1 polymer ?
#
loop_
_entity_poly.entity_id
_entity_poly.type
_entity_poly.pdbx_seq_one_letter_code
_entity_poly.pdbx_strand_id
1 'polypeptide(L)' 'MFNTLNEKLQSVFKKMRGEARITEDNIKEAIRQVKMAMLEADVNYKVV' A
#
# COMPACT_ATOMS: atom_id res chain seq x y z
N MET A 1 8.05 12.35 -7.28
CA MET A 1 6.70 11.77 -7.50
C MET A 1 6.75 10.24 -7.51
N PHE A 2 7.40 9.58 -8.47
CA PHE A 2 7.43 8.10 -8.50
C PHE A 2 8.21 7.43 -7.35
N ASN A 3 9.27 8.09 -6.85
CA ASN A 3 10.06 7.56 -5.73
C ASN A 3 9.24 7.47 -4.42
N THR A 4 8.37 8.43 -4.16
CA THR A 4 7.51 8.45 -2.96
C THR A 4 6.50 7.30 -2.96
N LEU A 5 5.95 6.97 -4.13
CA LEU A 5 5.09 5.79 -4.30
C LEU A 5 5.87 4.50 -4.07
N ASN A 6 7.07 4.41 -4.65
CA ASN A 6 7.95 3.25 -4.50
C ASN A 6 8.30 2.99 -3.02
N GLU A 7 8.64 4.04 -2.26
CA GLU A 7 8.92 3.96 -0.82
C GLU A 7 7.70 3.47 -0.02
N LYS A 8 6.51 4.02 -0.30
CA LYS A 8 5.27 3.58 0.38
C LYS A 8 4.93 2.13 0.07
N LEU A 9 5.03 1.71 -1.19
CA LEU A 9 4.79 0.32 -1.59
C LEU A 9 5.79 -0.63 -0.94
N GLN A 10 7.08 -0.29 -0.92
CA GLN A 10 8.10 -1.10 -0.25
C GLN A 10 7.83 -1.24 1.26
N SER A 11 7.36 -0.17 1.91
CA SER A 11 6.98 -0.22 3.34
C SER A 11 5.81 -1.17 3.60
N VAL A 12 4.77 -1.11 2.76
CA VAL A 12 3.60 -2.02 2.85
C VAL A 12 4.03 -3.48 2.65
N PHE A 13 4.85 -3.75 1.64
CA PHE A 13 5.36 -5.12 1.39
C PHE A 13 6.28 -5.61 2.50
N LYS A 14 7.10 -4.74 3.10
CA LYS A 14 7.96 -5.08 4.24
C LYS A 14 7.14 -5.45 5.47
N LYS A 15 6.05 -4.72 5.74
CA LYS A 15 5.07 -5.07 6.79
C LYS A 15 4.43 -6.43 6.51
N MET A 16 3.94 -6.66 5.30
CA MET A 16 3.31 -7.94 4.94
C MET A 16 4.28 -9.13 4.99
N ARG A 17 5.55 -8.94 4.60
CA ARG A 17 6.57 -10.00 4.65
C ARG A 17 7.04 -10.32 6.09
N GLY A 18 6.90 -9.38 7.03
CA GLY A 18 7.25 -9.57 8.44
C GLY A 18 6.14 -10.23 9.28
N GLU A 19 4.93 -10.35 8.74
CA GLU A 19 3.82 -11.03 9.38
C GLU A 19 3.96 -12.55 9.22
N ALA A 20 3.95 -13.30 10.33
CA ALA A 20 4.05 -14.76 10.33
C ALA A 20 2.82 -15.43 9.67
N ARG A 21 1.69 -14.72 9.59
CA ARG A 21 0.46 -15.19 8.95
C ARG A 21 -0.30 -14.02 8.36
N ILE A 22 -0.63 -14.11 7.08
CA ILE A 22 -1.45 -13.10 6.42
C ILE A 22 -2.93 -13.38 6.76
N THR A 23 -3.57 -12.45 7.45
CA THR A 23 -5.00 -12.46 7.79
C THR A 23 -5.77 -11.48 6.90
N GLU A 24 -7.10 -11.62 6.83
CA GLU A 24 -7.94 -10.67 6.08
C GLU A 24 -7.83 -9.24 6.59
N ASP A 25 -7.72 -9.05 7.91
CA ASP A 25 -7.58 -7.72 8.52
C ASP A 25 -6.29 -7.03 8.07
N ASN A 26 -5.18 -7.79 8.05
CA ASN A 26 -3.87 -7.29 7.64
C ASN A 26 -3.86 -6.92 6.14
N ILE A 27 -4.53 -7.73 5.31
CA ILE A 27 -4.70 -7.45 3.87
C ILE A 27 -5.56 -6.20 3.67
N LYS A 28 -6.70 -6.08 4.37
CA LYS A 28 -7.59 -4.92 4.26
C LYS A 28 -6.87 -3.63 4.60
N GLU A 29 -6.10 -3.63 5.68
CA GLU A 29 -5.35 -2.45 6.09
C GLU A 29 -4.23 -2.11 5.11
N ALA A 30 -3.53 -3.13 4.58
CA ALA A 30 -2.52 -2.93 3.54
C ALA A 30 -3.12 -2.33 2.25
N ILE A 31 -4.25 -2.86 1.78
CA ILE A 31 -4.97 -2.33 0.60
C ILE A 31 -5.40 -0.88 0.83
N ARG A 32 -5.93 -0.57 2.02
CA ARG A 32 -6.34 0.79 2.38
C ARG A 32 -5.16 1.77 2.32
N GLN A 33 -4.00 1.37 2.83
CA GLN A 33 -2.78 2.18 2.76
C GLN A 33 -2.28 2.38 1.33
N VAL A 34 -2.36 1.34 0.48
CA VAL A 34 -2.01 1.45 -0.95
C VAL A 34 -2.94 2.42 -1.67
N LYS A 35 -4.26 2.34 -1.45
CA LYS A 35 -5.22 3.29 -2.05
C LYS A 35 -4.93 4.74 -1.68
N MET A 36 -4.64 4.99 -0.40
CA MET A 36 -4.25 6.33 0.07
C MET A 36 -2.93 6.79 -0.56
N ALA A 37 -1.94 5.91 -0.66
CA ALA A 37 -0.66 6.21 -1.30
C ALA A 37 -0.81 6.57 -2.79
N MET A 38 -1.72 5.92 -3.50
CA MET A 38 -2.02 6.21 -4.91
C MET A 38 -2.73 7.55 -5.06
N LEU A 39 -3.68 7.86 -4.17
CA LEU A 39 -4.37 9.17 -4.17
C LEU A 39 -3.40 10.33 -3.89
N GLU A 40 -2.49 10.18 -2.93
CA GLU A 40 -1.48 11.20 -2.62
C GLU A 40 -0.44 11.39 -3.75
N ALA A 41 -0.27 10.41 -4.62
CA ALA A 41 0.65 10.46 -5.75
C ALA A 41 -0.01 11.02 -7.03
N ASP A 42 -1.18 11.66 -6.92
CA ASP A 42 -2.00 12.17 -8.03
C ASP A 42 -2.39 11.10 -9.06
N VAL A 43 -2.57 9.85 -8.62
CA VAL A 43 -3.05 8.77 -9.49
C VAL A 43 -4.57 8.85 -9.62
N ASN A 44 -5.06 8.70 -10.86
CA ASN A 44 -6.48 8.79 -11.18
C ASN A 44 -7.31 7.79 -10.36
N TYR A 45 -8.32 8.29 -9.65
CA TYR A 45 -9.22 7.51 -8.79
C TYR A 45 -9.89 6.33 -9.51
N LYS A 46 -10.11 6.41 -10.83
CA LYS A 46 -10.69 5.29 -11.62
C LYS A 46 -9.79 4.04 -11.65
N VAL A 47 -8.52 4.16 -11.31
CA VAL A 47 -7.53 3.06 -11.29
C VAL A 47 -7.40 2.44 -9.89
N VAL A 48 -8.02 3.04 -8.86
CA VAL A 48 -7.84 2.73 -7.41
C VAL A 48 -9.01 1.93 -6.83
#